data_AF-A0A2D0B302-F1
#
_entry.id   AF-A0A2D0B302-F1
#
_cell.length_a   1.000
_cell.length_b   1.000
_cell.length_c   1.000
_cell.angle_alpha   90.00
_cell.angle_beta   90.00
_cell.angle_gamma   90.00
#
_symmetry.space_group_name_H-M   'P 1'
#
loop_
_entity.id
_entity.type
_entity.pdbx_description
1 polymer ?
#
loop_
_entity_poly.entity_id
_entity_poly.type
_entity_poly.pdbx_seq_one_letter_code
_entity_poly.pdbx_strand_id
1 'polypeptide(L)'
;MSAIVDSSARLPRWQTVTGTVMSGLIVAFLVFDGAIKLVPIAPVTDTMTALGYSGDPMLARGLGIVTLLCALLYAIPRTSVLGAILLTGLLGGAIATHLRVGSPIFAHLLFGVYLGLIAWGGLYLRYEAVRKMIPFKL
;
A
#
# COMPACT_ATOMS: atom_id res chain seq x y z
N MET A 1 -36.81 27.11 7.94
CA MET A 1 -36.13 27.11 6.63
C MET A 1 -35.20 25.90 6.58
N SER A 2 -35.68 24.81 5.99
CA SER A 2 -35.25 23.42 6.17
C SER A 2 -34.31 22.94 5.05
N ALA A 3 -33.06 23.40 5.04
CA ALA A 3 -32.09 23.01 4.00
C ALA A 3 -30.74 22.52 4.56
N ILE A 4 -30.72 21.99 5.79
CA ILE A 4 -29.48 21.49 6.45
C ILE A 4 -29.49 19.98 6.72
N VAL A 5 -30.47 19.24 6.19
CA VAL A 5 -30.54 17.78 6.36
C VAL A 5 -30.98 17.17 5.03
N ASP A 6 -30.06 17.01 4.08
CA ASP A 6 -29.89 15.72 3.38
C ASP A 6 -28.68 15.75 2.43
N SER A 7 -27.49 15.47 2.95
CA SER A 7 -26.42 14.89 2.13
C SER A 7 -25.99 13.58 2.75
N SER A 8 -26.98 12.76 3.12
CA SER A 8 -26.76 11.34 3.42
C SER A 8 -26.73 10.51 2.14
N ALA A 9 -26.17 11.06 1.05
CA ALA A 9 -26.01 10.36 -0.21
C ALA A 9 -25.11 9.15 0.04
N ARG A 10 -25.73 7.99 0.31
CA ARG A 10 -25.05 6.72 0.47
C ARG A 10 -24.26 6.51 -0.82
N LEU A 11 -22.96 6.27 -0.67
CA LEU A 11 -22.15 5.90 -1.84
C LEU A 11 -22.81 4.70 -2.52
N PRO A 12 -22.80 4.65 -3.86
CA PRO A 12 -23.28 3.50 -4.60
C PRO A 12 -22.63 2.22 -4.05
N ARG A 13 -23.41 1.14 -3.92
CA ARG A 13 -22.92 -0.12 -3.33
C ARG A 13 -21.64 -0.63 -4.01
N TRP A 14 -21.55 -0.51 -5.34
CA TRP A 14 -20.35 -0.90 -6.10
C TRP A 14 -19.11 -0.14 -5.64
N GLN A 15 -19.22 1.16 -5.33
CA GLN A 15 -18.11 2.00 -4.93
C GLN A 15 -17.57 1.56 -3.55
N THR A 16 -18.46 1.29 -2.59
CA THR A 16 -18.07 0.82 -1.26
C THR A 16 -17.48 -0.58 -1.30
N VAL A 17 -18.05 -1.48 -2.12
CA VAL A 17 -17.55 -2.86 -2.26
C VAL A 17 -16.17 -2.86 -2.92
N THR A 18 -16.03 -2.22 -4.08
CA THR A 18 -14.75 -2.15 -4.81
C THR A 18 -13.67 -1.52 -3.94
N GLY A 19 -13.97 -0.40 -3.26
CA GLY A 19 -13.00 0.22 -2.38
C GLY A 19 -12.58 -0.66 -1.20
N THR A 20 -13.52 -1.39 -0.60
CA THR A 20 -13.24 -2.32 0.50
C THR A 20 -12.39 -3.50 0.04
N VAL A 21 -12.69 -4.08 -1.13
CA VAL A 21 -11.92 -5.17 -1.71
C VAL A 21 -10.49 -4.71 -2.02
N MET A 22 -10.32 -3.55 -2.66
CA MET A 22 -9.00 -2.98 -2.96
C MET A 22 -8.17 -2.77 -1.69
N SER A 23 -8.75 -2.15 -0.65
CA SER A 23 -8.06 -1.98 0.62
C SER A 23 -7.72 -3.31 1.28
N GLY A 24 -8.64 -4.29 1.26
CA GLY A 24 -8.42 -5.62 1.81
C GLY A 24 -7.28 -6.36 1.12
N LEU A 25 -7.21 -6.28 -0.21
CA LEU A 25 -6.11 -6.87 -1.00
C LEU A 25 -4.75 -6.27 -0.62
N ILE A 26 -4.68 -4.95 -0.45
CA ILE A 26 -3.43 -4.29 -0.03
C ILE A 26 -3.03 -4.72 1.38
N VAL A 27 -3.97 -4.76 2.33
CA VAL A 27 -3.67 -5.23 3.70
C VAL A 27 -3.18 -6.68 3.67
N ALA A 28 -3.89 -7.57 2.96
CA ALA A 28 -3.51 -8.97 2.86
C ALA A 28 -2.11 -9.15 2.25
N PHE A 29 -1.83 -8.45 1.15
CA PHE A 29 -0.53 -8.46 0.50
C PHE A 29 0.59 -7.97 1.43
N LEU A 30 0.41 -6.82 2.09
CA LEU A 30 1.44 -6.25 2.97
C LEU A 30 1.68 -7.08 4.23
N VAL A 31 0.62 -7.68 4.78
CA VAL A 31 0.76 -8.59 5.93
C VAL A 31 1.54 -9.83 5.52
N PHE A 32 1.21 -10.43 4.37
CA PHE A 32 1.97 -11.55 3.84
C PHE A 32 3.44 -11.17 3.59
N ASP A 33 3.67 -10.10 2.82
CA ASP A 33 5.00 -9.62 2.43
C ASP A 33 5.89 -9.24 3.64
N GLY A 34 5.30 -8.60 4.64
CA GLY A 34 5.98 -8.23 5.88
C GLY A 34 6.26 -9.44 6.77
N ALA A 35 5.31 -10.36 6.91
CA ALA A 35 5.45 -11.55 7.76
C ALA A 35 6.52 -12.52 7.26
N ILE A 36 6.60 -12.77 5.95
CA ILE A 36 7.65 -13.65 5.39
C ILE A 36 9.06 -13.11 5.65
N LYS A 37 9.22 -11.79 5.75
CA LYS A 37 10.51 -11.14 6.06
C LYS A 37 10.91 -11.25 7.52
N LEU A 38 9.99 -11.61 8.42
CA LEU A 38 10.31 -11.86 9.84
C LEU A 38 10.97 -13.23 10.05
N VAL A 39 10.62 -14.19 9.19
CA VAL A 39 11.14 -15.55 9.20
C VAL A 39 12.42 -15.60 8.36
N PRO A 40 13.53 -16.16 8.87
CA PRO A 40 14.78 -16.26 8.12
C PRO A 40 14.67 -17.37 7.06
N ILE A 41 14.02 -17.08 5.94
CA ILE A 41 13.87 -18.01 4.81
C ILE A 41 14.83 -17.62 3.67
N ALA A 42 15.44 -18.62 3.03
CA ALA A 42 16.40 -18.42 1.95
C ALA A 42 15.89 -17.50 0.81
N PRO A 43 14.63 -17.62 0.33
CA PRO A 43 14.13 -16.74 -0.72
C PRO A 43 14.21 -15.25 -0.40
N VAL A 44 14.06 -14.87 0.88
CA VAL A 44 14.14 -13.46 1.29
C VAL A 44 15.58 -12.97 1.31
N THR A 45 16.50 -13.75 1.87
CA THR A 45 17.93 -13.39 1.97
C THR A 45 18.62 -13.40 0.60
N ASP A 46 18.25 -14.34 -0.26
CA ASP A 46 18.75 -14.44 -1.63
C ASP A 46 18.27 -13.25 -2.46
N THR A 47 16.98 -12.89 -2.33
CA THR A 47 16.42 -11.70 -2.99
C THR A 47 17.08 -10.42 -2.48
N MET A 48 17.28 -10.27 -1.16
CA MET A 48 17.99 -9.10 -0.61
C MET A 48 19.39 -8.95 -1.20
N THR A 49 20.12 -10.07 -1.36
CA THR A 49 21.44 -10.09 -1.96
C THR A 49 21.40 -9.74 -3.45
N ALA A 50 20.44 -10.28 -4.20
CA ALA A 50 20.23 -9.95 -5.61
C ALA A 50 19.85 -8.48 -5.83
N LEU A 51 19.16 -7.86 -4.87
CA LEU A 51 18.83 -6.43 -4.87
C LEU A 51 20.00 -5.52 -4.44
N GLY A 52 21.16 -6.10 -4.13
CA GLY A 52 22.37 -5.38 -3.74
C GLY A 52 22.36 -4.88 -2.29
N TYR A 53 21.59 -5.54 -1.42
CA TYR A 53 21.65 -5.39 0.04
C TYR A 53 22.37 -6.57 0.69
N SER A 54 22.71 -6.47 1.97
CA SER A 54 23.22 -7.62 2.73
C SER A 54 22.11 -8.66 2.92
N GLY A 55 22.46 -9.94 2.76
CA GLY A 55 21.59 -11.09 3.05
C GLY A 55 21.39 -11.37 4.55
N ASP A 56 21.85 -10.48 5.44
CA ASP A 56 21.61 -10.58 6.88
C ASP A 56 20.09 -10.58 7.18
N PRO A 57 19.56 -11.64 7.82
CA PRO A 57 18.15 -11.72 8.21
C PRO A 57 17.68 -10.54 9.07
N MET A 58 18.58 -9.85 9.79
CA MET A 58 18.20 -8.70 10.61
C MET A 58 17.72 -7.51 9.76
N LEU A 59 18.33 -7.27 8.61
CA LEU A 59 17.90 -6.21 7.69
C LEU A 59 16.54 -6.53 7.08
N ALA A 60 16.34 -7.79 6.67
CA ALA A 60 15.05 -8.25 6.16
C ALA A 60 13.96 -8.09 7.22
N ARG A 61 14.22 -8.45 8.48
CA ARG A 61 13.30 -8.25 9.60
C ARG A 61 12.95 -6.79 9.81
N GLY A 62 13.93 -5.89 9.77
CA GLY A 62 13.69 -4.44 9.85
C GLY A 62 12.71 -3.95 8.78
N LEU A 63 12.92 -4.35 7.52
CA LEU A 63 12.03 -4.03 6.41
C LEU A 63 10.63 -4.65 6.60
N GLY A 64 10.57 -5.89 7.08
CA GLY A 64 9.31 -6.58 7.41
C GLY A 64 8.51 -5.83 8.49
N ILE A 65 9.15 -5.40 9.58
CA ILE A 65 8.52 -4.63 10.66
C ILE A 65 7.97 -3.30 10.12
N VAL A 66 8.75 -2.55 9.35
CA VAL A 66 8.29 -1.28 8.75
C VAL A 66 7.08 -1.52 7.84
N THR A 67 7.11 -2.59 7.02
CA THR A 67 6.01 -2.97 6.13
C THR A 67 4.74 -3.30 6.93
N LEU A 68 4.86 -4.08 8.01
CA LEU A 68 3.73 -4.43 8.87
C LEU A 68 3.16 -3.23 9.63
N LEU A 69 3.99 -2.28 10.06
CA LEU A 69 3.53 -1.03 10.66
C LEU A 69 2.73 -0.18 9.64
N CYS A 70 3.21 -0.10 8.39
CA CYS A 70 2.46 0.56 7.31
C CYS A 70 1.13 -0.16 7.05
N ALA A 71 1.12 -1.50 7.02
CA ALA A 71 -0.08 -2.30 6.85
C ALA A 71 -1.10 -2.06 7.97
N LEU A 72 -0.64 -2.04 9.23
CA LEU A 72 -1.49 -1.79 10.40
C LEU A 72 -2.11 -0.40 10.34
N LEU A 73 -1.31 0.63 10.06
CA LEU A 73 -1.80 2.00 9.91
C LEU A 73 -2.78 2.14 8.75
N TYR A 74 -2.53 1.46 7.62
CA TYR A 74 -3.42 1.47 6.46
C TYR A 74 -4.74 0.74 6.73
N ALA A 75 -4.71 -0.38 7.46
CA ALA A 75 -5.88 -1.19 7.77
C ALA A 75 -6.88 -0.48 8.70
N ILE A 76 -6.38 0.33 9.65
CA ILE A 76 -7.23 1.04 10.62
C ILE A 76 -7.87 2.26 9.94
N PRO A 77 -9.22 2.36 9.85
CA PRO A 77 -9.90 3.44 9.13
C PRO A 77 -9.45 4.86 9.51
N ARG A 78 -9.20 5.09 10.81
CA ARG A 78 -8.78 6.39 11.37
C ARG A 78 -7.38 6.83 10.94
N THR A 79 -6.49 5.89 10.63
CA THR A 79 -5.09 6.15 10.25
C THR A 79 -4.80 5.77 8.81
N SER A 80 -5.80 5.29 8.06
CA SER A 80 -5.64 4.69 6.74
C SER A 80 -4.91 5.58 5.74
N VAL A 81 -5.20 6.89 5.76
CA VAL A 81 -4.52 7.88 4.91
C VAL A 81 -3.04 8.02 5.27
N LEU A 82 -2.70 8.07 6.56
CA LEU A 82 -1.30 8.07 7.01
C LEU A 82 -0.58 6.79 6.57
N GLY A 83 -1.24 5.63 6.73
CA GLY A 83 -0.72 4.35 6.24
C GLY A 83 -0.46 4.37 4.73
N ALA A 84 -1.35 4.96 3.94
CA ALA A 84 -1.16 5.10 2.49
C ALA A 84 0.00 6.02 2.13
N ILE A 85 0.21 7.11 2.87
CA ILE A 85 1.35 8.02 2.68
C ILE A 85 2.67 7.28 2.97
N LEU A 86 2.78 6.60 4.11
CA LEU A 86 3.97 5.84 4.47
C LEU A 86 4.23 4.71 3.47
N LEU A 87 3.19 3.99 3.06
CA LEU A 87 3.26 2.97 2.02
C LEU A 87 3.77 3.54 0.70
N THR A 88 3.36 4.76 0.32
CA THR A 88 3.85 5.42 -0.89
C THR A 88 5.36 5.65 -0.83
N GLY A 89 5.88 6.08 0.32
CA GLY A 89 7.32 6.20 0.54
C GLY A 89 8.05 4.85 0.48
N LEU A 90 7.51 3.82 1.14
CA LEU A 90 8.04 2.45 1.13
C LEU A 90 8.12 1.89 -0.29
N LEU A 91 7.03 2.01 -1.06
CA LEU A 91 6.96 1.56 -2.45
C LEU A 91 7.88 2.37 -3.37
N GLY A 92 8.02 3.67 -3.15
CA GLY A 92 9.00 4.51 -3.86
C GLY A 92 10.43 4.01 -3.68
N GLY A 93 10.79 3.61 -2.45
CA GLY A 93 12.06 2.95 -2.16
C GLY A 93 12.24 1.65 -2.95
N ALA A 94 11.21 0.78 -2.95
CA ALA A 94 11.25 -0.47 -3.71
C ALA A 94 11.41 -0.25 -5.23
N ILE A 95 10.71 0.74 -5.79
CA ILE A 95 10.85 1.14 -7.21
C ILE A 95 12.29 1.59 -7.48
N ALA A 96 12.86 2.46 -6.64
CA ALA A 96 14.23 2.93 -6.80
C ALA A 96 15.26 1.79 -6.72
N THR A 97 15.07 0.83 -5.80
CA THR A 97 15.91 -0.38 -5.70
C THR A 97 15.86 -1.19 -6.99
N HIS A 98 14.67 -1.51 -7.49
CA HIS A 98 14.50 -2.29 -8.71
C HIS A 98 15.02 -1.57 -9.94
N LEU A 99 14.91 -0.24 -9.99
CA LEU A 99 15.50 0.58 -11.04
C LEU A 99 17.02 0.47 -11.03
N ARG A 100 17.65 0.60 -9.85
CA ARG A 100 19.10 0.53 -9.68
C ARG A 100 19.69 -0.79 -10.19
N VAL A 101 19.03 -1.91 -9.92
CA VAL A 101 19.51 -3.24 -10.33
C VAL A 101 19.03 -3.67 -11.72
N GLY A 102 18.35 -2.79 -12.47
CA GLY A 102 17.90 -3.07 -13.83
C GLY A 102 16.83 -4.16 -13.92
N SER A 103 15.96 -4.27 -12.91
CA SER A 103 14.88 -5.27 -12.92
C SER A 103 13.87 -5.02 -14.06
N PRO A 104 13.19 -6.07 -14.57
CA PRO A 104 12.14 -5.93 -15.58
C PRO A 104 11.07 -4.89 -15.23
N ILE A 105 10.79 -3.97 -16.16
CA ILE A 105 9.94 -2.79 -15.93
C ILE A 105 8.52 -3.18 -15.52
N PHE A 106 7.87 -4.06 -16.29
CA PHE A 106 6.46 -4.38 -16.06
C PHE A 106 6.19 -5.30 -14.87
N ALA A 107 7.20 -6.08 -14.46
CA ALA A 107 7.04 -7.07 -13.40
C ALA A 107 7.45 -6.54 -12.03
N HIS A 108 8.66 -5.96 -11.90
CA HIS A 108 9.20 -5.57 -10.59
C HIS A 108 9.20 -4.06 -10.39
N LEU A 109 9.53 -3.29 -11.42
CA LEU A 109 9.62 -1.83 -11.29
C LEU A 109 8.24 -1.19 -11.12
N LEU A 110 7.29 -1.51 -11.99
CA LEU A 110 5.93 -0.93 -11.94
C LEU A 110 5.03 -1.57 -10.88
N PHE A 111 5.47 -2.66 -10.25
CA PHE A 111 4.69 -3.34 -9.23
C PHE A 111 4.31 -2.41 -8.06
N GLY A 112 5.27 -1.60 -7.59
CA GLY A 112 5.01 -0.59 -6.58
C GLY A 112 4.00 0.47 -7.02
N VAL A 113 3.98 0.84 -8.30
CA VAL A 113 3.01 1.77 -8.87
C VAL A 113 1.60 1.15 -8.84
N TYR A 114 1.47 -0.11 -9.26
CA TYR A 114 0.18 -0.82 -9.23
C TYR A 114 -0.38 -0.91 -7.81
N LEU A 115 0.46 -1.28 -6.83
CA LEU A 115 0.06 -1.33 -5.42
C LEU A 115 -0.35 0.05 -4.89
N GLY A 116 0.40 1.10 -5.23
CA GLY A 116 0.07 2.48 -4.85
C GLY A 116 -1.29 2.91 -5.41
N LEU A 117 -1.56 2.63 -6.69
CA LEU A 117 -2.85 2.92 -7.32
C LEU A 117 -4.01 2.17 -6.66
N ILE A 118 -3.82 0.90 -6.31
CA ILE A 118 -4.85 0.11 -5.63
C ILE A 118 -5.06 0.65 -4.20
N ALA A 119 -3.99 0.98 -3.47
CA ALA A 119 -4.08 1.48 -2.11
C ALA A 119 -4.81 2.82 -2.04
N TRP A 120 -4.41 3.79 -2.86
CA TRP A 120 -5.05 5.10 -2.92
C TRP A 120 -6.43 5.04 -3.56
N GLY A 121 -6.62 4.23 -4.60
CA GLY A 121 -7.92 4.02 -5.24
C GLY A 121 -8.96 3.45 -4.27
N GLY A 122 -8.58 2.46 -3.45
CA GLY A 122 -9.45 1.91 -2.41
C GLY A 122 -9.93 2.98 -1.41
N LEU A 123 -9.02 3.85 -0.96
CA LEU A 123 -9.36 4.96 -0.07
C LEU A 123 -10.20 6.03 -0.78
N TYR A 124 -9.86 6.37 -2.02
CA TYR A 124 -10.59 7.34 -2.83
C TYR A 124 -12.05 6.91 -3.04
N LEU A 125 -12.31 5.63 -3.26
CA LEU A 125 -13.67 5.11 -3.38
C LEU A 125 -14.41 5.14 -2.04
N ARG A 126 -13.75 4.84 -0.92
CA ARG A 126 -14.39 4.73 0.41
C ARG A 126 -14.61 6.06 1.12
N TYR A 127 -13.71 7.04 0.96
CA TYR A 127 -13.67 8.23 1.80
C TYR A 127 -13.82 9.52 0.98
N GLU A 128 -14.86 10.29 1.29
CA GLU A 128 -15.09 11.60 0.66
C GLU A 128 -13.97 12.59 0.95
N ALA A 129 -13.39 12.55 2.16
CA ALA A 129 -12.27 13.41 2.54
C ALA A 129 -11.06 13.24 1.61
N VAL A 130 -10.77 12.01 1.19
CA VAL A 130 -9.67 11.72 0.24
C VAL A 130 -10.00 12.28 -1.15
N ARG A 131 -11.26 12.19 -1.59
CA ARG A 131 -11.68 12.79 -2.87
C ARG A 131 -11.61 14.31 -2.87
N LYS A 132 -11.89 14.94 -1.73
CA LYS A 132 -11.74 16.39 -1.55
C LYS A 132 -10.27 16.82 -1.55
N MET A 133 -9.37 16.00 -0.98
CA MET A 133 -7.94 16.26 -0.96
C MET A 133 -7.29 16.12 -2.34
N ILE A 134 -7.74 15.15 -3.15
CA ILE A 134 -7.22 14.90 -4.50
C ILE A 134 -8.37 15.09 -5.50
N PRO A 135 -8.71 16.35 -5.85
CA PRO A 135 -9.80 16.62 -6.76
C PRO A 135 -9.41 16.21 -8.19
N PHE A 136 -9.94 15.09 -8.66
CA PHE A 136 -9.96 14.79 -10.08
C PHE A 136 -11.10 15.58 -10.71
N LYS A 137 -10.74 16.53 -11.56
CA LYS A 137 -11.68 17.13 -12.51
C LYS A 137 -11.63 16.23 -13.75
N LEU A 138 -12.63 15.38 -13.89
CA LEU A 138 -12.94 14.74 -15.19
C LEU A 138 -13.84 15.69 -15.97
#